data_AF-A0A963EFS3-F1
#
_entry.id   AF-A0A963EFS3-F1
#
_cell.length_a   1.000
_cell.length_b   1.000
_cell.length_c   1.000
_cell.angle_alpha   90.00
_cell.angle_beta   90.00
_cell.angle_gamma   90.00
#
_symmetry.space_group_name_H-M   'P 1'
#
loop_
_entity.id
_entity.type
_entity.pdbx_description
1 polymer ?
#
loop_
_entity_poly.entity_id
_entity_poly.type
_entity_poly.pdbx_seq_one_letter_code
_entity_poly.pdbx_strand_id
1 'polypeptide(L)'
;MNDPVILHQWHVVGIDEELKAGAVKATRLLDRRLGLKRDAGGALSAQCDGGHPLPLLARYGFLWTTLGTPERPLFDIREADEPDRVNVVTGSVAVRTSAPRCIENFLDMGHFPFVHTGLLGEEPHTEVKEYDVRIDEEKDEVIATDCRFYQPRAAAASTGGADIEYIYRVPHPYCAVL
;
A
#
# COMPACT_ATOMS: atom_id res chain seq x y z
N MET A 1 -13.32 -12.16 10.76
CA MET A 1 -11.89 -12.52 10.91
C MET A 1 -11.46 -12.15 12.33
N ASN A 2 -10.79 -13.05 13.06
CA ASN A 2 -10.39 -12.85 14.46
C ASN A 2 -8.86 -13.01 14.66
N ASP A 3 -8.08 -12.94 13.59
CA ASP A 3 -6.63 -13.09 13.66
C ASP A 3 -6.01 -11.82 14.29
N PRO A 4 -5.38 -11.94 15.48
CA PRO A 4 -4.79 -10.79 16.15
C PRO A 4 -3.69 -10.13 15.33
N VAL A 5 -2.93 -10.91 14.53
CA VAL A 5 -1.84 -10.38 13.70
C VAL A 5 -2.38 -9.34 12.72
N ILE A 6 -3.51 -9.62 12.08
CA ILE A 6 -4.13 -8.72 11.10
C ILE A 6 -4.94 -7.60 11.80
N LEU A 7 -5.61 -7.92 12.90
CA LEU A 7 -6.41 -6.92 13.63
C LEU A 7 -5.57 -5.79 14.21
N HIS A 8 -4.32 -6.08 14.60
CA HIS A 8 -3.39 -5.10 15.19
C HIS A 8 -2.65 -4.27 14.14
N GLN A 9 -2.74 -4.59 12.85
CA GLN A 9 -2.13 -3.77 11.79
C GLN A 9 -2.89 -2.46 11.54
N TRP A 10 -2.18 -1.51 10.95
CA TRP A 10 -2.75 -0.29 10.39
C TRP A 10 -3.24 -0.55 8.96
N HIS A 11 -4.52 -0.27 8.70
CA HIS A 11 -5.14 -0.46 7.40
C HIS A 11 -5.62 0.86 6.84
N VAL A 12 -5.39 1.09 5.55
CA VAL A 12 -6.02 2.19 4.82
C VAL A 12 -7.53 1.95 4.76
N VAL A 13 -8.30 2.96 5.16
CA VAL A 13 -9.77 2.92 5.16
C VAL A 13 -10.40 4.05 4.33
N GLY A 14 -9.58 4.95 3.80
CA GLY A 14 -10.02 5.99 2.88
C GLY A 14 -8.87 6.91 2.46
N ILE A 15 -9.18 7.79 1.50
CA ILE A 15 -8.30 8.88 1.08
C ILE A 15 -8.62 10.10 1.95
N ASP A 16 -7.59 10.74 2.51
CA ASP A 16 -7.74 11.83 3.48
C ASP A 16 -8.52 13.01 2.90
N GLU A 17 -8.18 13.38 1.66
CA GLU A 17 -8.80 14.49 0.95
C GLU A 17 -10.26 14.25 0.58
N GLU A 18 -10.72 13.00 0.50
CA GLU A 18 -12.12 12.69 0.19
C GLU A 18 -13.05 12.91 1.39
N LEU A 19 -12.51 12.85 2.62
CA LEU A 19 -13.29 13.10 3.83
C LEU A 19 -13.25 14.59 4.17
N LYS A 20 -14.10 15.38 3.50
CA LYS A 20 -14.18 16.85 3.68
C LYS A 20 -14.64 17.23 5.09
N ALA A 21 -14.33 18.46 5.51
CA ALA A 21 -14.78 18.98 6.81
C ALA A 21 -16.31 18.93 6.94
N GLY A 22 -16.80 18.46 8.09
CA GLY A 22 -18.21 18.20 8.36
C GLY A 22 -18.77 16.92 7.73
N ALA A 23 -17.99 16.17 6.96
CA ALA A 23 -18.46 14.96 6.29
C ALA A 23 -18.37 13.72 7.19
N VAL A 24 -19.25 12.77 6.89
CA VAL A 24 -19.23 11.40 7.42
C VAL A 24 -19.18 10.45 6.24
N LYS A 25 -18.27 9.47 6.29
CA LYS A 25 -18.12 8.42 5.27
C LYS A 25 -18.21 7.06 5.92
N ALA A 26 -18.99 6.15 5.32
CA ALA A 26 -19.01 4.76 5.74
C ALA A 26 -18.05 3.94 4.87
N THR A 27 -17.36 2.97 5.48
CA THR A 27 -16.51 2.00 4.77
C THR A 27 -16.56 0.64 5.47
N ARG A 28 -15.85 -0.35 4.96
CA ARG A 28 -15.72 -1.67 5.59
C ARG A 28 -14.26 -2.07 5.71
N LEU A 29 -13.92 -2.70 6.83
CA LEU A 29 -12.61 -3.29 7.09
C LEU A 29 -12.81 -4.65 7.78
N LEU A 30 -12.26 -5.72 7.21
CA LEU A 30 -12.35 -7.09 7.76
C LEU A 30 -13.79 -7.50 8.14
N ASP A 31 -14.72 -7.20 7.23
CA ASP A 31 -16.16 -7.39 7.37
C ASP A 31 -16.88 -6.52 8.42
N ARG A 32 -16.19 -5.65 9.15
CA ARG A 32 -16.79 -4.67 10.07
C ARG A 32 -17.14 -3.39 9.32
N ARG A 33 -18.29 -2.80 9.60
CA ARG A 33 -18.62 -1.48 9.08
C ARG A 33 -17.97 -0.42 9.96
N LEU A 34 -17.40 0.59 9.31
CA LEU A 34 -16.76 1.72 9.95
C LEU A 34 -17.48 3.01 9.58
N GLY A 35 -17.58 3.92 10.54
CA GLY A 35 -17.93 5.32 10.31
C GLY A 35 -16.69 6.19 10.49
N LEU A 36 -16.31 6.91 9.45
CA LEU A 36 -15.25 7.92 9.47
C LEU A 36 -15.88 9.29 9.46
N LYS A 37 -15.37 10.22 10.26
CA LYS A 37 -15.87 11.59 10.34
C LYS A 37 -14.71 12.57 10.40
N ARG A 38 -14.83 13.66 9.64
CA ARG A 38 -14.06 14.89 9.87
C ARG A 38 -15.05 15.96 10.31
N ASP A 39 -14.89 16.51 11.50
CA ASP A 39 -15.78 17.58 11.96
C ASP A 39 -15.50 18.92 11.23
N ALA A 40 -16.28 19.95 11.55
CA ALA A 40 -16.12 21.27 10.94
C ALA A 40 -14.80 21.97 11.32
N GLY A 41 -14.19 21.58 12.45
CA GLY A 41 -12.87 22.05 12.89
C GLY A 41 -11.72 21.25 12.28
N GLY A 42 -12.02 20.21 11.49
CA GLY A 42 -11.02 19.36 10.84
C GLY A 42 -10.59 18.14 11.66
N ALA A 43 -11.13 17.94 12.87
CA ALA A 43 -10.75 16.81 13.70
C ALA A 43 -11.32 15.50 13.14
N LEU A 44 -10.45 14.48 13.10
CA LEU A 44 -10.74 13.16 12.56
C LEU A 44 -11.19 12.20 13.65
N SER A 45 -12.20 11.38 13.37
CA SER A 45 -12.64 10.29 14.25
C SER A 45 -13.12 9.09 13.43
N ALA A 46 -12.88 7.89 13.97
CA ALA A 46 -13.38 6.63 13.43
C ALA A 46 -14.10 5.84 14.52
N GLN A 47 -15.11 5.08 14.12
CA GLN A 47 -15.80 4.13 14.99
C GLN A 47 -16.19 2.86 14.22
N CYS A 48 -16.21 1.72 14.89
CA CYS A 48 -16.77 0.49 14.35
C CYS A 48 -18.21 0.26 14.83
N ASP A 49 -18.81 -0.84 14.37
CA ASP A 49 -20.17 -1.26 14.75
C ASP A 49 -20.39 -1.20 16.27
N GLY A 50 -21.51 -0.61 16.69
CA GLY A 50 -21.81 -0.36 18.11
C GLY A 50 -21.23 0.94 18.67
N GLY A 51 -20.55 1.76 17.85
CA GLY A 51 -20.06 3.07 18.25
C GLY A 51 -18.75 3.04 19.05
N HIS A 52 -18.03 1.92 19.02
CA HIS A 52 -16.73 1.82 19.68
C HIS A 52 -15.70 2.65 18.88
N PRO A 53 -15.01 3.61 19.53
CA PRO A 53 -14.03 4.45 18.86
C PRO A 53 -12.81 3.65 18.41
N LEU A 54 -12.25 4.00 17.26
CA LEU A 54 -11.02 3.44 16.73
C LEU A 54 -9.93 4.51 16.62
N PRO A 55 -8.64 4.15 16.77
CA PRO A 55 -7.55 5.02 16.36
C PRO A 55 -7.70 5.43 14.90
N LEU A 56 -7.47 6.69 14.57
CA LEU A 56 -7.50 7.19 13.20
C LEU A 56 -6.31 8.12 12.97
N LEU A 57 -5.53 7.84 11.93
CA LEU A 57 -4.33 8.59 11.56
C LEU A 57 -4.43 9.02 10.10
N ALA A 58 -4.20 10.31 9.83
CA ALA A 58 -3.98 10.80 8.46
C ALA A 58 -2.47 10.81 8.17
N ARG A 59 -2.02 10.01 7.22
CA ARG A 59 -0.60 9.98 6.77
C ARG A 59 -0.50 9.47 5.34
N TYR A 60 0.46 9.99 4.59
CA TYR A 60 0.72 9.59 3.19
C TYR A 60 -0.47 9.78 2.25
N GLY A 61 -1.35 10.76 2.54
CA GLY A 61 -2.57 11.03 1.77
C GLY A 61 -3.76 10.10 2.09
N PHE A 62 -3.59 9.19 3.05
CA PHE A 62 -4.59 8.19 3.43
C PHE A 62 -5.02 8.31 4.89
N LEU A 63 -6.22 7.78 5.17
CA LEU A 63 -6.75 7.55 6.51
C LEU A 63 -6.47 6.11 6.92
N TRP A 64 -5.77 5.94 8.03
CA TRP A 64 -5.35 4.66 8.60
C TRP A 64 -6.07 4.39 9.92
N THR A 65 -6.51 3.16 10.12
CA THR A 65 -7.10 2.71 11.39
C THR A 65 -6.68 1.29 11.71
N THR A 66 -7.03 0.81 12.89
CA THR A 66 -6.77 -0.55 13.36
C THR A 66 -7.99 -1.04 14.13
N LEU A 67 -8.26 -2.35 14.09
CA LEU A 67 -9.39 -2.98 14.78
C LEU A 67 -8.98 -3.62 16.12
N GLY A 68 -7.70 -3.52 16.48
CA GLY A 68 -7.17 -4.02 17.75
C GLY A 68 -6.18 -3.03 18.37
N THR A 69 -5.11 -3.54 18.97
CA THR A 69 -4.09 -2.74 19.65
C THR A 69 -2.80 -2.81 18.84
N PRO A 70 -2.42 -1.74 18.11
CA PRO A 70 -1.22 -1.78 17.28
C PRO A 70 0.01 -1.81 18.17
N GLU A 71 0.88 -2.81 17.97
CA GLU A 71 2.13 -2.98 18.73
C GLU A 71 3.21 -1.99 18.29
N ARG A 72 3.10 -1.50 17.04
CA ARG A 72 4.05 -0.60 16.39
C ARG A 72 3.31 0.60 15.76
N PRO A 73 3.99 1.76 15.61
CA PRO A 73 3.44 2.86 14.80
C PRO A 73 3.30 2.44 13.34
N LEU A 74 2.58 3.23 12.55
CA LEU A 74 2.57 3.09 11.09
C LEU A 74 4.00 3.19 10.54
N PHE A 75 4.38 2.25 9.68
CA PHE A 75 5.70 2.18 9.05
C PHE A 75 6.06 3.47 8.30
N ASP A 76 7.36 3.67 8.07
CA ASP A 76 7.89 4.84 7.38
C ASP A 76 7.95 4.64 5.86
N ILE A 77 7.58 5.68 5.12
CA ILE A 77 7.91 5.89 3.71
C ILE A 77 8.69 7.20 3.67
N ARG A 78 10.03 7.11 3.67
CA ARG A 78 10.91 8.28 3.86
C ARG A 78 10.83 9.22 2.68
N GLU A 79 10.67 8.66 1.49
CA GLU A 79 10.51 9.35 0.23
C GLU A 79 9.29 10.27 0.24
N ALA A 80 8.25 9.93 1.00
CA ALA A 80 7.06 10.78 1.12
C ALA A 80 7.29 12.05 1.96
N ASP A 81 8.38 12.11 2.73
CA ASP A 81 8.80 13.26 3.54
C ASP A 81 9.88 14.11 2.84
N GLU A 82 10.33 13.72 1.64
CA GLU A 82 11.32 14.46 0.84
C GLU A 82 10.71 15.73 0.22
N PRO A 83 11.27 16.93 0.49
CA PRO A 83 10.64 18.21 0.13
C PRO A 83 10.60 18.49 -1.38
N ASP A 84 11.41 17.79 -2.17
CA ASP A 84 11.46 17.87 -3.63
C ASP A 84 10.56 16.84 -4.33
N ARG A 85 9.82 16.03 -3.57
CA ARG A 85 8.83 15.08 -4.10
C ARG A 85 7.40 15.57 -3.91
N VAL A 86 6.55 15.16 -4.84
CA VAL A 86 5.11 15.40 -4.77
C VAL A 86 4.41 14.07 -4.50
N ASN A 87 3.69 14.00 -3.38
CA ASN A 87 2.84 12.86 -3.07
C ASN A 87 1.54 12.98 -3.87
N VAL A 88 1.26 11.97 -4.71
CA VAL A 88 0.04 11.92 -5.55
C VAL A 88 -0.76 10.68 -5.18
N VAL A 89 -1.97 10.88 -4.66
CA VAL A 89 -2.91 9.78 -4.42
C VAL A 89 -3.60 9.42 -5.73
N THR A 90 -3.42 8.19 -6.20
CA THR A 90 -3.90 7.73 -7.51
C THR A 90 -5.33 7.18 -7.49
N GLY A 91 -5.97 7.14 -6.32
CA GLY A 91 -7.37 6.74 -6.13
C GLY A 91 -7.53 5.39 -5.43
N SER A 92 -8.74 4.83 -5.50
CA SER A 92 -9.05 3.50 -4.97
C SER A 92 -9.81 2.67 -6.01
N VAL A 93 -9.47 1.38 -6.10
CA VAL A 93 -10.09 0.46 -7.06
C VAL A 93 -10.57 -0.77 -6.31
N ALA A 94 -11.86 -1.07 -6.45
CA ALA A 94 -12.45 -2.28 -5.87
C ALA A 94 -12.14 -3.50 -6.76
N VAL A 95 -11.47 -4.49 -6.18
CA VAL A 95 -11.14 -5.77 -6.85
C VAL A 95 -11.80 -6.92 -6.11
N ARG A 96 -12.36 -7.88 -6.86
CA ARG A 96 -13.01 -9.08 -6.29
C ARG A 96 -11.99 -10.20 -6.07
N THR A 97 -11.02 -9.95 -5.19
CA THR A 97 -10.02 -10.92 -4.76
C THR A 97 -9.65 -10.68 -3.30
N SER A 98 -8.91 -11.60 -2.69
CA SER A 98 -8.41 -11.41 -1.32
C SER A 98 -7.23 -10.44 -1.28
N ALA A 99 -7.09 -9.66 -0.21
CA ALA A 99 -5.99 -8.70 -0.05
C ALA A 99 -4.59 -9.33 -0.22
N PRO A 100 -4.27 -10.51 0.35
CA PRO A 100 -2.96 -11.15 0.12
C PRO A 100 -2.69 -11.45 -1.37
N ARG A 101 -3.70 -11.82 -2.15
CA ARG A 101 -3.54 -12.05 -3.60
C ARG A 101 -3.25 -10.76 -4.36
N CYS A 102 -3.75 -9.60 -3.91
CA CYS A 102 -3.34 -8.31 -4.47
C CYS A 102 -1.87 -8.03 -4.18
N ILE A 103 -1.41 -8.33 -2.97
CA ILE A 103 -0.01 -8.16 -2.58
C ILE A 103 0.90 -9.11 -3.36
N GLU A 104 0.56 -10.40 -3.44
CA GLU A 104 1.28 -11.36 -4.28
C GLU A 104 1.39 -10.90 -5.73
N ASN A 105 0.27 -10.44 -6.33
CA ASN A 105 0.30 -9.93 -7.71
C ASN A 105 1.16 -8.68 -7.86
N PHE A 106 1.18 -7.79 -6.87
CA PHE A 106 2.02 -6.59 -6.92
C PHE A 106 3.52 -6.92 -6.84
N LEU A 107 3.87 -7.96 -6.09
CA LEU A 107 5.26 -8.41 -5.88
C LEU A 107 5.78 -9.34 -6.99
N ASP A 108 4.90 -9.86 -7.84
CA ASP A 108 5.28 -10.82 -8.89
C ASP A 108 5.86 -10.12 -10.13
N MET A 109 7.19 -10.12 -10.25
CA MET A 109 7.86 -9.63 -11.46
C MET A 109 7.66 -10.57 -12.67
N GLY A 110 7.33 -11.84 -12.44
CA GLY A 110 7.23 -12.85 -13.48
C GLY A 110 6.09 -12.61 -14.46
N HIS A 111 5.05 -11.87 -14.08
CA HIS A 111 3.94 -11.55 -14.98
C HIS A 111 4.22 -10.36 -15.91
N PHE A 112 5.27 -9.57 -15.64
CA PHE A 112 5.56 -8.32 -16.36
C PHE A 112 5.56 -8.46 -17.89
N PRO A 113 6.31 -9.39 -18.50
CA PRO A 113 6.39 -9.48 -19.96
C PRO A 113 5.10 -9.99 -20.62
N PHE A 114 4.20 -10.61 -19.85
CA PHE A 114 2.99 -11.26 -20.36
C PHE A 114 1.72 -10.42 -20.18
N VAL A 115 1.59 -9.73 -19.06
CA VAL A 115 0.40 -8.91 -18.74
C VAL A 115 0.64 -7.42 -19.05
N HIS A 116 1.89 -6.97 -19.00
CA HIS A 116 2.29 -5.58 -19.20
C HIS A 116 3.26 -5.42 -20.38
N THR A 117 3.05 -6.23 -21.43
CA THR A 117 3.88 -6.25 -22.64
C THR A 117 4.03 -4.85 -23.26
N GLY A 118 5.28 -4.47 -23.55
CA GLY A 118 5.63 -3.17 -24.14
C GLY A 118 5.72 -2.02 -23.14
N LEU A 119 5.47 -2.27 -21.86
CA LEU A 119 5.64 -1.31 -20.76
C LEU A 119 6.65 -1.83 -19.74
N LEU A 120 6.24 -2.80 -18.91
CA LEU A 120 7.05 -3.33 -17.80
C LEU A 120 7.87 -4.57 -18.17
N GLY A 121 7.69 -5.10 -19.37
CA GLY A 121 8.44 -6.23 -19.90
C GLY A 121 8.01 -6.54 -21.32
N GLU A 122 8.72 -7.46 -21.99
CA GLU A 122 8.35 -7.96 -23.31
C GLU A 122 9.10 -9.27 -23.61
N GLU A 123 8.54 -10.10 -24.49
CA GLU A 123 9.31 -11.22 -25.06
C GLU A 123 10.39 -10.70 -26.02
N PRO A 124 11.59 -11.33 -26.06
CA PRO A 124 11.99 -12.54 -25.35
C PRO A 124 12.60 -12.29 -23.94
N HIS A 125 12.55 -11.06 -23.42
CA HIS A 125 13.11 -10.68 -22.12
C HIS A 125 12.18 -11.03 -20.96
N THR A 126 12.13 -12.32 -20.60
CA THR A 126 11.18 -12.86 -19.61
C THR A 126 11.80 -13.29 -18.28
N GLU A 127 13.12 -13.27 -18.18
CA GLU A 127 13.84 -13.77 -17.02
C GLU A 127 13.70 -12.82 -15.81
N VAL A 128 13.20 -13.36 -14.70
CA VAL A 128 13.36 -12.73 -13.38
C VAL A 128 14.77 -13.07 -12.88
N LYS A 129 15.64 -12.06 -12.79
CA LYS A 129 17.02 -12.24 -12.31
C LYS A 129 17.02 -12.61 -10.82
N GLU A 130 18.12 -13.20 -10.34
CA GLU A 130 18.31 -13.44 -8.91
C GLU A 130 18.27 -12.12 -8.13
N TYR A 131 17.66 -12.15 -6.94
CA TYR A 131 17.52 -11.02 -6.04
C TYR A 131 17.52 -11.51 -4.59
N ASP A 132 17.80 -10.60 -3.65
CA ASP A 132 17.91 -10.94 -2.23
C ASP A 132 16.61 -10.64 -1.50
N VAL A 133 16.24 -11.51 -0.56
CA VAL A 133 15.09 -11.32 0.34
C VAL A 133 15.55 -11.53 1.77
N ARG A 134 15.24 -10.57 2.64
CA ARG A 134 15.49 -10.67 4.08
C ARG A 134 14.33 -10.13 4.89
N ILE A 135 14.29 -10.52 6.16
CA ILE A 135 13.45 -9.87 7.16
C ILE A 135 14.27 -8.75 7.80
N ASP A 136 13.70 -7.56 7.87
CA ASP A 136 14.23 -6.46 8.66
C ASP A 136 13.62 -6.56 10.07
N GLU A 137 14.37 -7.10 11.04
CA GLU A 137 13.84 -7.35 12.39
C GLU A 137 13.54 -6.05 13.18
N GLU A 138 14.23 -4.95 12.87
CA GLU A 138 13.99 -3.67 13.53
C GLU A 138 12.63 -3.10 13.11
N LYS A 139 12.37 -3.12 11.80
CA LYS A 139 11.13 -2.62 11.21
C LYS A 139 9.99 -3.63 11.18
N ASP A 140 10.29 -4.91 11.37
CA ASP A 140 9.35 -6.03 11.29
C ASP A 140 8.68 -6.13 9.90
N GLU A 141 9.50 -5.99 8.85
CA GLU A 141 9.05 -6.03 7.46
C GLU A 141 9.90 -6.99 6.61
N VAL A 142 9.33 -7.52 5.53
CA VAL A 142 10.12 -8.22 4.51
C VAL A 142 10.64 -7.18 3.52
N ILE A 143 11.91 -7.27 3.14
CA ILE A 143 12.51 -6.43 2.11
C ILE A 143 13.18 -7.30 1.04
N ALA A 144 12.90 -6.98 -0.21
CA ALA A 144 13.57 -7.55 -1.37
C ALA A 144 14.41 -6.47 -2.07
N THR A 145 15.69 -6.74 -2.30
CA THR A 145 16.67 -5.84 -2.92
C THR A 145 17.30 -6.48 -4.14
N ASP A 146 17.98 -5.69 -4.97
CA ASP A 146 18.58 -6.15 -6.23
C ASP A 146 17.57 -6.77 -7.21
N CYS A 147 16.29 -6.45 -7.05
CA CYS A 147 15.23 -6.87 -7.95
C CYS A 147 15.39 -6.14 -9.29
N ARG A 148 15.95 -6.82 -10.30
CA ARG A 148 16.20 -6.25 -11.63
C ARG A 148 15.36 -6.90 -12.70
N PHE A 149 14.72 -6.08 -13.53
CA PHE A 149 13.92 -6.56 -14.66
C PHE A 149 14.10 -5.65 -15.89
N TYR A 150 14.21 -6.26 -17.07
CA TYR A 150 14.29 -5.50 -18.32
C TYR A 150 12.93 -4.89 -18.68
N GLN A 151 12.92 -3.60 -18.97
CA GLN A 151 11.73 -2.88 -19.39
C GLN A 151 11.97 -2.18 -20.71
N PRO A 152 11.12 -2.41 -21.75
CA PRO A 152 11.21 -1.67 -22.99
C PRO A 152 10.91 -0.18 -22.80
N ARG A 153 10.09 0.16 -21.79
CA ARG A 153 9.69 1.53 -21.50
C ARG A 153 9.53 1.78 -20.01
N ALA A 154 10.65 2.02 -19.33
CA ALA A 154 10.70 2.30 -17.90
C ALA A 154 10.02 3.62 -17.47
N ALA A 155 9.95 4.61 -18.36
CA ALA A 155 9.31 5.88 -18.12
C ALA A 155 8.60 6.41 -19.37
N ALA A 156 7.67 7.35 -19.18
CA ALA A 156 6.96 7.98 -20.29
C ALA A 156 7.93 8.59 -21.34
N ALA A 157 9.10 9.06 -20.90
CA ALA A 157 10.14 9.67 -21.73
C ALA A 157 11.23 8.68 -22.24
N SER A 158 11.15 7.39 -21.93
CA SER A 158 12.14 6.41 -22.37
C SER A 158 12.18 6.30 -23.91
N THR A 159 13.39 6.31 -24.47
CA THR A 159 13.63 6.14 -25.92
C THR A 159 14.15 4.76 -26.29
N GLY A 160 14.38 3.89 -25.29
CA GLY A 160 14.82 2.51 -25.45
C GLY A 160 14.70 1.74 -24.14
N GLY A 161 14.92 0.42 -24.21
CA GLY A 161 14.81 -0.47 -23.07
C GLY A 161 15.99 -0.36 -22.09
N ALA A 162 15.73 -0.67 -20.83
CA ALA A 162 16.73 -0.65 -19.76
C ALA A 162 16.40 -1.69 -18.69
N ASP A 163 17.44 -2.17 -18.00
CA ASP A 163 17.27 -2.90 -16.75
C ASP A 163 16.93 -1.93 -15.63
N ILE A 164 15.76 -2.13 -15.01
CA ILE A 164 15.26 -1.31 -13.90
C ILE A 164 15.42 -2.09 -12.61
N GLU A 165 15.90 -1.38 -11.59
CA GLU A 165 16.08 -1.91 -10.25
C GLU A 165 14.93 -1.45 -9.34
N TYR A 166 14.49 -2.37 -8.51
CA TYR A 166 13.42 -2.20 -7.54
C TYR A 166 13.87 -2.59 -6.15
N ILE A 167 13.28 -1.94 -5.15
CA ILE A 167 13.32 -2.39 -3.76
C ILE A 167 11.87 -2.56 -3.31
N TYR A 168 11.46 -3.78 -3.03
CA TYR A 168 10.12 -4.04 -2.48
C TYR A 168 10.20 -4.14 -0.97
N ARG A 169 9.27 -3.50 -0.27
CA ARG A 169 9.05 -3.67 1.16
C ARG A 169 7.64 -4.19 1.41
N VAL A 170 7.49 -5.10 2.35
CA VAL A 170 6.20 -5.65 2.79
C VAL A 170 6.08 -5.42 4.29
N PRO A 171 5.54 -4.25 4.71
CA PRO A 171 5.41 -3.91 6.13
C PRO A 171 4.42 -4.79 6.88
N HIS A 172 3.41 -5.33 6.19
CA HIS A 172 2.51 -6.36 6.71
C HIS A 172 1.75 -7.03 5.54
N PRO A 173 1.05 -8.17 5.76
CA PRO A 173 0.51 -8.98 4.66
C PRO A 173 -0.45 -8.30 3.67
N TYR A 174 -1.01 -7.13 3.98
CA TYR A 174 -1.98 -6.40 3.14
C TYR A 174 -1.41 -5.07 2.62
N CYS A 175 -0.10 -4.84 2.74
CA CYS A 175 0.55 -3.63 2.26
C CYS A 175 1.91 -3.94 1.65
N ALA A 176 2.20 -3.33 0.51
CA ALA A 176 3.50 -3.34 -0.15
C ALA A 176 3.90 -1.90 -0.48
N VAL A 177 5.20 -1.64 -0.45
CA VAL A 177 5.84 -0.37 -0.81
C VAL A 177 6.93 -0.67 -1.84
N LEU A 178 7.06 0.21 -2.84
CA LEU A 178 8.01 0.14 -3.95
C LEU A 178 8.72 1.50 -4.09
#